data_AF-A0A433BEP3-F1
#
_entry.id   AF-A0A433BEP3-F1
#
_cell.length_a   1.000
_cell.length_b   1.000
_cell.length_c   1.000
_cell.angle_alpha   90.00
_cell.angle_beta   90.00
_cell.angle_gamma   90.00
#
_symmetry.space_group_name_H-M   'P 1'
#
loop_
_entity.id
_entity.type
_entity.pdbx_description
1 polymer ?
#
loop_
_entity_poly.entity_id
_entity_poly.type
_entity_poly.pdbx_seq_one_letter_code
_entity_poly.pdbx_strand_id
1 'polypeptide(L)' 'EDVGGTPGYADFLQAISDPEHPEHDDMTEWIGCPFDPNAFSVQDAQERLYEIKL' A
#
# COMPACT_ATOMS: atom_id res chain seq x y z
N GLU A 1 0.50 -5.22 -5.41
CA GLU A 1 1.10 -6.27 -6.27
C GLU A 1 2.58 -5.92 -6.42
N ASP A 2 3.46 -6.90 -6.61
CA ASP A 2 4.93 -6.73 -6.80
C ASP A 2 5.80 -6.38 -5.58
N VAL A 3 5.23 -6.28 -4.38
CA VAL A 3 6.01 -6.08 -3.13
C VAL A 3 6.70 -7.36 -2.62
N GLY A 4 6.54 -8.52 -3.29
CA GLY A 4 7.10 -9.80 -2.85
C GLY A 4 6.15 -10.68 -2.03
N GLY A 5 4.84 -10.54 -2.24
CA GLY A 5 3.81 -11.33 -1.56
C GLY A 5 3.63 -10.95 -0.09
N THR A 6 3.04 -11.83 0.72
CA THR A 6 2.76 -11.56 2.14
C THR A 6 3.99 -11.17 2.96
N PRO A 7 5.16 -11.85 2.84
CA PRO A 7 6.34 -11.48 3.60
C PRO A 7 6.86 -10.10 3.21
N GLY A 8 6.99 -9.83 1.91
CA GLY A 8 7.47 -8.53 1.44
C GLY A 8 6.52 -7.38 1.80
N TYR A 9 5.21 -7.63 1.86
CA TYR A 9 4.26 -6.63 2.36
C TYR A 9 4.48 -6.34 3.85
N ALA A 10 4.72 -7.36 4.68
CA ALA A 10 4.99 -7.15 6.11
C ALA A 10 6.29 -6.37 6.35
N ASP A 11 7.33 -6.63 5.55
CA ASP A 11 8.60 -5.91 5.62
C ASP A 11 8.44 -4.45 5.17
N PHE A 12 7.70 -4.23 4.06
CA PHE A 12 7.34 -2.90 3.59
C PHE A 12 6.60 -2.10 4.68
N LEU A 13 5.59 -2.69 5.33
CA LEU A 13 4.85 -2.02 6.41
C LEU A 13 5.76 -1.62 7.58
N GLN A 14 6.70 -2.48 7.96
CA GLN A 14 7.66 -2.16 9.01
C GLN A 14 8.53 -0.96 8.59
N ALA A 15 9.11 -1.01 7.39
CA ALA A 15 10.00 0.03 6.88
C ALA A 15 9.32 1.40 6.79
N ILE A 16 8.10 1.50 6.25
CA ILE A 16 7.42 2.80 6.10
C ILE A 16 6.86 3.35 7.42
N SER A 17 6.69 2.51 8.45
CA SER A 17 6.13 2.91 9.75
C SER A 17 7.16 3.48 10.72
N ASP A 18 8.44 3.18 10.49
CA ASP A 18 9.56 3.58 11.34
C ASP A 18 10.56 4.44 10.54
N PRO A 19 10.59 5.77 10.76
CA PRO A 19 11.54 6.67 10.10
C PRO A 19 13.02 6.36 10.38
N GLU A 20 13.34 5.59 11.42
CA GLU A 20 14.71 5.15 11.73
C GLU A 20 15.07 3.81 11.07
N HIS A 21 14.10 3.16 10.39
CA HIS A 21 14.36 1.91 9.69
C HIS A 21 15.35 2.15 8.54
N PRO A 22 16.36 1.28 8.36
CA PRO A 22 17.39 1.48 7.33
C PRO A 22 16.83 1.54 5.89
N GLU A 23 15.67 0.92 5.66
CA GLU A 23 15.00 0.92 4.35
C GLU A 23 13.82 1.91 4.27
N HIS A 24 13.64 2.80 5.26
CA HIS A 24 12.49 3.73 5.28
C HIS A 24 12.45 4.61 4.03
N ASP A 25 13.57 5.26 3.72
CA ASP A 25 13.68 6.18 2.58
C ASP A 25 13.49 5.44 1.25
N ASP A 26 14.14 4.28 1.09
CA ASP A 26 14.03 3.47 -0.12
C ASP A 26 12.59 3.00 -0.36
N MET A 27 11.90 2.53 0.68
CA MET A 27 10.53 2.01 0.58
C MET A 27 9.49 3.13 0.38
N THR A 28 9.70 4.29 1.01
CA THR A 28 8.83 5.47 0.81
C THR A 28 9.03 6.10 -0.56
N GLU A 29 10.25 6.13 -1.10
CA GLU A 29 10.52 6.54 -2.48
C GLU A 29 9.89 5.55 -3.47
N TRP A 30 10.03 4.25 -3.23
CA TRP A 30 9.48 3.21 -4.09
C TRP A 30 7.95 3.28 -4.21
N ILE A 31 7.24 3.45 -3.10
CA ILE A 31 5.77 3.62 -3.15
C ILE A 31 5.37 4.98 -3.75
N GLY A 32 6.21 6.01 -3.57
CA GLY A 32 6.08 7.31 -4.21
C GLY A 32 4.84 8.13 -3.81
N CYS A 33 4.06 7.64 -2.85
CA CYS A 33 2.86 8.30 -2.35
C CYS A 33 2.61 7.96 -0.87
N PRO A 34 1.83 8.78 -0.14
CA PRO A 34 1.36 8.40 1.18
C PRO A 34 0.63 7.07 1.14
N PHE A 35 1.06 6.14 1.98
CA PHE A 35 0.48 4.81 2.07
C PHE A 35 -0.21 4.62 3.42
N ASP A 36 -1.51 4.30 3.39
CA ASP A 36 -2.28 3.87 4.56
C ASP A 36 -2.67 2.39 4.39
N PRO A 37 -2.12 1.47 5.22
CA PRO A 37 -2.43 0.04 5.12
C PRO A 37 -3.89 -0.31 5.40
N ASN A 38 -4.66 0.61 5.98
CA ASN A 38 -6.06 0.40 6.33
C ASN A 38 -7.03 1.19 5.43
N ALA A 39 -6.53 1.91 4.42
CA ALA A 39 -7.37 2.70 3.53
C ALA A 39 -8.30 1.79 2.70
N PHE A 40 -9.59 1.82 3.02
CA PHE A 40 -10.64 1.14 2.27
C PHE A 40 -11.96 1.92 2.33
N SER A 41 -12.59 2.14 1.18
CA SER A 41 -13.89 2.80 1.03
C SER A 41 -14.88 1.85 0.34
N VAL A 42 -15.98 1.53 1.02
CA VAL A 42 -17.05 0.70 0.45
C VAL A 42 -17.70 1.41 -0.74
N GLN A 43 -17.88 2.72 -0.66
CA GLN A 43 -18.45 3.55 -1.71
C GLN A 43 -17.57 3.51 -2.96
N ASP A 44 -16.26 3.75 -2.83
CA ASP A 44 -15.32 3.71 -3.96
C ASP A 44 -15.27 2.30 -4.59
N ALA A 45 -15.36 1.25 -3.76
CA ALA A 45 -15.42 -0.11 -4.25
C ALA A 45 -16.73 -0.40 -5.02
N GLN A 46 -17.86 0.11 -4.53
CA GLN A 46 -19.16 0.00 -5.19
C GLN A 46 -19.19 0.77 -6.52
N GLU A 47 -18.68 2.00 -6.55
CA GLU A 47 -18.60 2.83 -7.75
C GLU A 47 -17.81 2.11 -8.85
N ARG A 48 -16.61 1.60 -8.54
CA ARG A 48 -15.80 0.83 -9.50
C ARG A 48 -16.49 -0.46 -9.97
N LEU A 49 -17.24 -1.13 -9.10
CA LEU A 49 -18.02 -2.32 -9.50
C LEU A 49 -19.15 -1.97 -10.46
N TYR A 50 -19.78 -0.80 -10.31
CA TYR A 50 -20.80 -0.33 -11.24
C TYR A 50 -20.23 0.04 -12.61
N GLU A 51 -19.00 0.56 -12.67
CA GLU A 51 -18.29 0.83 -13.94
C GLU A 51 -17.95 -0.44 -14.73
N ILE A 52 -17.76 -1.57 -14.05
CA ILE A 52 -17.45 -2.87 -14.68
C ILE A 52 -18.70 -3.56 -15.23
N LYS A 53 -19.92 -3.15 -14.83
CA LYS A 53 -21.15 -3.69 -15.41
C LYS A 53 -21.33 -3.17 -16.85
N LEU A 54 -20.88 -4.01 -17.80
CA LEU A 54 -21.28 -4.03 -19.21
C LEU A 54 -22.80 -3.96 -19.39
#